data_AF-A0A957MAM4-F1
#
_entry.id   AF-A0A957MAM4-F1
#
_cell.length_a   1.000
_cell.length_b   1.000
_cell.length_c   1.000
_cell.angle_alpha   90.00
_cell.angle_beta   90.00
_cell.angle_gamma   90.00
#
_symmetry.space_group_name_H-M   'P 1'
#
loop_
_entity.id
_entity.type
_entity.pdbx_description
1 polymer ?
#
loop_
_entity_poly.entity_id
_entity_poly.type
_entity_poly.pdbx_seq_one_letter_code
_entity_poly.pdbx_strand_id
1 'polypeptide(L)'
;MTALLAESELLAQLLRSPRLPIIAVQVKALLADEAQRRAHFVDTVLETEKAEFVNGAKFVHPPAKFKHIAVVGNLYDLVKAFVLAHDLGWVGSEKVMVSLTRN
;
A
#
# COMPACT_ATOMS: atom_id res chain seq x y z
N MET A 1 -9.74 -16.46 6.70
CA MET A 1 -10.28 -17.64 6.00
C MET A 1 -11.18 -17.26 4.82
N THR A 2 -12.04 -16.26 4.96
CA THR A 2 -12.98 -15.80 3.92
C THR A 2 -12.32 -15.19 2.68
N ALA A 3 -11.20 -14.47 2.82
CA ALA A 3 -10.48 -13.86 1.69
C ALA A 3 -9.79 -14.90 0.78
N LEU A 4 -9.17 -15.93 1.36
CA LEU A 4 -8.56 -17.05 0.62
C LEU A 4 -9.62 -17.86 -0.16
N LEU A 5 -10.80 -18.05 0.44
CA LEU A 5 -11.93 -18.70 -0.24
C LEU A 5 -12.48 -17.82 -1.38
N ALA A 6 -12.58 -16.50 -1.18
CA ALA A 6 -13.01 -15.57 -2.23
C ALA A 6 -12.01 -15.46 -3.40
N GLU A 7 -10.71 -15.48 -3.11
CA GLU A 7 -9.66 -15.53 -4.14
C GLU A 7 -9.77 -16.82 -4.97
N SER A 8 -10.06 -17.95 -4.33
CA SER A 8 -10.29 -19.21 -5.02
C SER A 8 -11.55 -19.20 -5.90
N GLU A 9 -12.61 -18.52 -5.47
CA GLU A 9 -13.88 -18.42 -6.21
C GLU A 9 -13.76 -17.50 -7.42
N LEU A 10 -13.14 -16.31 -7.28
CA LEU A 10 -12.88 -15.42 -8.41
C LEU A 10 -11.97 -16.08 -9.45
N LEU A 11 -10.92 -16.76 -9.00
CA LEU A 11 -10.02 -17.49 -9.89
C LEU A 11 -10.78 -18.61 -10.62
N ALA A 12 -11.64 -19.36 -9.93
CA ALA A 12 -12.47 -20.39 -10.56
C ALA A 12 -13.41 -19.81 -11.63
N GLN A 13 -13.99 -18.64 -11.39
CA GLN A 13 -14.83 -17.94 -12.37
C GLN A 13 -14.03 -17.48 -13.59
N LEU A 14 -12.83 -16.92 -13.38
CA LEU A 14 -11.94 -16.52 -14.46
C LEU A 14 -11.50 -17.74 -15.30
N LEU A 15 -11.13 -18.85 -14.64
CA LEU A 15 -10.70 -20.08 -15.32
C LEU A 15 -11.79 -20.70 -16.21
N ARG A 16 -13.08 -20.52 -15.86
CA ARG A 16 -14.22 -20.98 -16.66
C ARG A 16 -14.59 -20.04 -17.81
N SER A 17 -14.05 -18.82 -17.82
CA SER A 17 -14.39 -17.82 -18.84
C SER A 17 -13.62 -18.09 -20.14
N PRO A 18 -14.31 -18.16 -21.30
CA PRO A 18 -13.62 -18.24 -22.59
C PRO A 18 -12.81 -16.97 -22.90
N ARG A 19 -13.07 -15.87 -22.19
CA ARG A 19 -12.32 -14.61 -22.30
C ARG A 19 -11.05 -14.59 -21.46
N LEU A 20 -10.75 -15.66 -20.71
CA LEU A 20 -9.59 -15.73 -19.83
C LEU A 20 -8.28 -15.31 -20.52
N PRO A 21 -7.94 -15.74 -21.76
CA PRO A 21 -6.69 -15.34 -22.37
C PRO A 21 -6.60 -13.82 -22.59
N ILE A 22 -7.72 -13.19 -22.98
CA ILE A 22 -7.81 -11.74 -23.19
C ILE A 22 -7.66 -11.01 -21.86
N ILE A 23 -8.39 -11.47 -20.83
CA ILE A 23 -8.33 -10.88 -19.49
C ILE A 23 -6.92 -11.02 -18.89
N ALA A 24 -6.27 -12.17 -19.06
CA ALA A 24 -4.92 -12.40 -18.57
C ALA A 24 -3.91 -11.44 -19.22
N VAL A 25 -4.01 -11.21 -20.53
CA VAL A 25 -3.19 -10.22 -21.24
C VAL A 25 -3.45 -8.80 -20.70
N GLN A 26 -4.71 -8.42 -20.51
CA GLN A 26 -5.10 -7.12 -19.97
C GLN A 26 -4.58 -6.91 -18.54
N VAL A 27 -4.77 -7.88 -17.66
CA VAL A 27 -4.28 -7.83 -16.27
C VAL A 27 -2.76 -7.70 -16.25
N LYS A 28 -2.05 -8.49 -17.07
CA LYS A 28 -0.58 -8.39 -17.16
C LYS A 28 -0.14 -7.00 -17.63
N ALA A 29 -0.83 -6.42 -18.63
CA ALA A 29 -0.53 -5.09 -19.11
C ALA A 29 -0.77 -4.02 -18.03
N LEU A 30 -1.89 -4.09 -17.32
CA LEU A 30 -2.23 -3.17 -16.22
C LEU A 30 -1.21 -3.24 -15.09
N LEU A 31 -0.76 -4.44 -14.70
CA LEU A 31 0.25 -4.62 -13.66
C LEU A 31 1.62 -4.09 -14.09
N ALA A 32 2.01 -4.29 -15.35
CA ALA A 32 3.29 -3.78 -15.85
C ALA A 32 3.30 -2.24 -15.91
N ASP A 33 2.21 -1.65 -16.36
CA ASP A 33 1.99 -0.21 -16.42
C ASP A 33 1.94 0.44 -15.02
N GLU A 34 1.27 -0.22 -14.06
CA GLU A 34 1.29 0.16 -12.65
C GLU A 34 2.70 0.12 -12.05
N ALA A 35 3.46 -0.95 -12.32
CA ALA A 35 4.82 -1.11 -11.82
C ALA A 35 5.75 -0.01 -12.36
N GLN A 36 5.59 0.37 -13.63
CA GLN A 36 6.34 1.49 -14.22
C GLN A 36 6.00 2.82 -13.52
N ARG A 37 4.72 3.10 -13.28
CA ARG A 37 4.30 4.31 -12.54
C ARG A 37 4.80 4.30 -11.10
N ARG A 38 4.82 3.14 -10.45
CA ARG A 38 5.33 2.97 -9.08
C ARG A 38 6.82 3.29 -9.00
N ALA A 39 7.61 2.75 -9.92
CA ALA A 39 9.03 3.07 -10.02
C ALA A 39 9.24 4.58 -10.20
N HIS A 40 8.50 5.18 -11.15
CA HIS A 40 8.54 6.62 -11.35
C HIS A 40 8.15 7.43 -10.10
N PHE A 41 7.13 7.01 -9.35
CA PHE A 41 6.74 7.66 -8.11
C PHE A 41 7.89 7.62 -7.07
N VAL A 42 8.51 6.46 -6.87
CA VAL A 42 9.65 6.32 -5.94
C VAL A 42 10.81 7.22 -6.35
N ASP A 43 11.10 7.32 -7.65
CA ASP A 43 12.21 8.13 -8.17
C ASP A 43 11.96 9.64 -8.10
N THR A 44 10.69 10.08 -8.05
CA THR A 44 10.33 11.50 -8.22
C THR A 44 9.63 12.13 -7.03
N VAL A 45 9.19 11.35 -6.04
CA VAL A 45 8.56 11.91 -4.84
C VAL A 45 9.58 12.71 -4.03
N LEU A 46 9.20 13.93 -3.67
CA LEU A 46 10.05 14.83 -2.91
C LEU A 46 9.89 14.59 -1.41
N GLU A 47 10.95 14.79 -0.63
CA GLU A 47 10.91 14.70 0.84
C GLU A 47 9.87 15.64 1.48
N THR A 48 9.60 16.78 0.82
CA THR A 48 8.61 17.76 1.27
C THR A 48 7.17 17.25 1.08
N GLU A 49 6.95 16.27 0.21
CA GLU A 49 5.63 15.72 -0.08
C GLU A 49 5.24 14.65 0.94
N LYS A 50 4.02 14.76 1.49
CA LYS A 50 3.35 13.63 2.15
C LYS A 50 2.49 12.95 1.10
N ALA A 51 3.02 11.94 0.44
CA ALA A 51 2.35 11.28 -0.67
C ALA A 51 2.27 9.76 -0.49
N GLU A 52 1.16 9.20 -0.97
CA GLU A 52 0.93 7.76 -1.06
C GLU A 52 0.80 7.36 -2.53
N PHE A 53 1.16 6.13 -2.83
CA PHE A 53 0.94 5.53 -4.15
C PHE A 53 0.01 4.34 -4.01
N VAL A 54 -1.19 4.45 -4.59
CA VAL A 54 -2.26 3.46 -4.43
C VAL A 54 -2.84 3.13 -5.80
N ASN A 55 -2.86 1.85 -6.15
CA ASN A 55 -3.44 1.34 -7.39
C ASN A 55 -2.96 2.10 -8.66
N GLY A 56 -1.68 2.44 -8.71
CA GLY A 56 -1.10 3.14 -9.87
C GLY A 56 -1.21 4.66 -9.86
N ALA A 57 -1.69 5.29 -8.78
CA ALA A 57 -1.85 6.74 -8.70
C ALA A 57 -1.15 7.36 -7.48
N LYS A 58 -0.54 8.53 -7.66
CA LYS A 58 0.03 9.37 -6.59
C LYS A 58 -1.07 10.21 -5.94
N PHE A 59 -1.18 10.13 -4.62
CA PHE A 59 -2.08 10.93 -3.80
C PHE A 59 -1.25 11.81 -2.87
N VAL A 60 -1.42 13.12 -2.94
CA VAL A 60 -0.73 14.07 -2.05
C VAL A 60 -1.70 14.50 -0.95
N HIS A 61 -1.27 14.36 0.30
CA HIS A 61 -2.08 14.70 1.46
C HIS A 61 -1.83 16.13 1.93
N PRO A 62 -2.88 16.84 2.37
CA PRO A 62 -2.71 18.12 3.04
C PRO A 62 -2.01 17.92 4.40
N PRO A 63 -1.43 19.00 4.97
CA PRO A 63 -0.90 18.96 6.33
C PRO A 63 -1.94 18.43 7.32
N ALA A 64 -1.51 17.55 8.22
CA ALA A 64 -2.38 17.02 9.26
C ALA A 64 -2.71 18.11 10.29
N LYS A 65 -3.95 18.09 10.79
CA LYS A 65 -4.38 19.02 11.84
C LYS A 65 -3.69 18.70 13.16
N PHE A 66 -3.46 19.70 14.01
CA PHE A 66 -2.85 19.52 15.33
C PHE A 66 -3.51 18.42 16.17
N LYS A 67 -4.85 18.40 16.26
CA LYS A 67 -5.59 17.37 17.01
C LYS A 67 -5.29 15.95 16.51
N HIS A 68 -5.12 15.78 15.20
CA HIS A 68 -4.76 14.49 14.62
C HIS A 68 -3.35 14.08 15.05
N ILE A 69 -2.38 14.99 14.89
CA ILE A 69 -0.99 14.74 15.29
C ILE A 69 -0.87 14.43 16.79
N ALA A 70 -1.58 15.16 17.65
CA ALA A 70 -1.54 14.92 19.09
C ALA A 70 -2.02 13.51 19.47
N VAL A 71 -3.10 13.03 18.84
CA VAL A 71 -3.61 11.66 19.08
C VAL A 71 -2.67 10.60 18.50
N VAL A 72 -2.17 10.81 17.28
CA VAL A 72 -1.21 9.89 16.64
C VAL A 72 0.09 9.79 17.43
N GLY A 73 0.58 10.89 18.00
CA GLY A 73 1.79 10.90 18.85
C GLY A 73 1.65 9.98 20.06
N ASN A 74 0.54 10.09 20.80
CA ASN A 74 0.30 9.22 21.96
C ASN A 74 0.25 7.73 21.58
N LEU A 75 -0.36 7.40 20.43
CA LEU A 75 -0.41 6.03 19.93
C LEU A 75 0.96 5.53 19.49
N TYR A 76 1.72 6.39 18.81
CA TYR A 76 3.08 6.08 18.38
C TYR A 76 3.97 5.73 19.57
N ASP A 77 3.94 6.53 20.63
CA ASP A 77 4.76 6.30 21.82
C ASP A 77 4.43 4.97 22.50
N LEU A 78 3.13 4.66 22.65
CA LEU A 78 2.67 3.39 23.24
C LEU A 78 3.14 2.19 22.42
N VAL A 79 2.91 2.21 21.11
CA VAL A 79 3.28 1.10 20.21
C VAL A 79 4.79 0.95 20.12
N LYS A 80 5.52 2.07 20.04
CA LYS A 80 6.98 2.07 20.02
C LYS A 80 7.58 1.48 21.29
N ALA A 81 7.09 1.88 22.46
CA ALA A 81 7.56 1.35 23.73
C ALA A 81 7.36 -0.18 23.79
N PHE A 82 6.20 -0.67 23.36
CA PHE A 82 5.93 -2.11 23.29
C PHE A 82 6.87 -2.84 22.32
N VAL A 83 7.02 -2.34 21.09
CA VAL A 83 7.90 -2.96 20.08
C VAL A 83 9.34 -3.02 20.55
N LEU A 84 9.85 -1.95 21.18
CA LEU A 84 11.21 -1.93 21.72
C LEU A 84 11.39 -2.87 22.92
N ALA A 85 10.43 -2.91 23.84
CA ALA A 85 10.50 -3.78 25.03
C ALA A 85 10.48 -5.28 24.69
N HIS A 86 9.91 -5.64 23.54
CA HIS A 86 9.74 -7.02 23.10
C HIS A 86 10.61 -7.41 21.89
N ASP A 87 11.52 -6.53 21.45
CA ASP A 87 12.40 -6.73 20.28
C ASP A 87 11.63 -7.15 19.00
N LEU A 88 10.53 -6.43 18.71
CA LEU A 88 9.62 -6.76 17.60
C LEU A 88 9.94 -5.99 16.31
N GLY A 89 11.08 -5.29 16.25
CA GLY A 89 11.52 -4.53 15.09
C GLY A 89 11.32 -3.02 15.24
N TRP A 90 10.66 -2.38 14.27
CA TRP A 90 10.68 -0.92 14.11
C TRP A 90 9.28 -0.30 13.94
N VAL A 91 9.11 0.92 14.46
CA VAL A 91 7.88 1.72 14.34
C VAL A 91 8.20 3.10 13.77
N GLY A 92 7.55 3.41 12.65
CA GLY A 92 7.59 4.72 11.99
C GLY A 92 6.27 5.47 12.12
N SER A 93 6.29 6.78 11.90
CA SER A 93 5.09 7.61 11.85
C SER A 93 5.22 8.72 10.81
N GLU A 94 4.07 9.24 10.37
CA GLU A 94 3.96 10.36 9.43
C GLU A 94 4.54 10.13 8.03
N LYS A 95 5.74 10.65 7.75
CA LYS A 95 6.32 10.77 6.39
C LYS A 95 7.38 9.70 6.12
N VAL A 96 7.13 8.47 6.55
CA VAL A 96 8.05 7.37 6.28
C VAL A 96 7.71 6.76 4.94
N MET A 97 8.70 6.69 4.05
CA MET A 97 8.59 5.90 2.82
C MET A 97 8.73 4.42 3.16
N VAL A 98 7.67 3.65 2.88
CA VAL A 98 7.67 2.19 3.00
C VAL A 98 7.17 1.57 1.69
N SER A 99 7.73 0.42 1.34
CA SER A 99 7.24 -0.39 0.24
C SER A 99 6.64 -1.67 0.79
N LEU A 100 5.34 -1.86 0.60
CA LEU A 100 4.64 -3.08 0.99
C LEU A 100 4.36 -3.91 -0.26
N THR A 101 4.39 -5.22 -0.11
CA THR A 101 4.10 -6.16 -1.22
C THR A 101 2.67 -6.05 -1.74
N ARG A 102 1.76 -5.48 -0.93
CA ARG A 102 0.39 -5.18 -1.32
C ARG A 102 -0.04 -3.83 -0.74
N ASN A 103 0.28 -2.78 -1.48
CA ASN A 103 -0.32 -1.45 -1.48
C ASN A 103 -0.09 -0.87 -2.86
#